data_AF-A0A957IRY6-F1
#
_entry.id   AF-A0A957IRY6-F1
#
_cell.length_a   1.000
_cell.length_b   1.000
_cell.length_c   1.000
_cell.angle_alpha   90.00
_cell.angle_beta   90.00
_cell.angle_gamma   90.00
#
_symmetry.space_group_name_H-M   'P 1'
#
loop_
_entity.id
_entity.type
_entity.pdbx_description
1 polymer ?
#
loop_
_entity_poly.entity_id
_entity_poly.type
_entity_poly.pdbx_seq_one_letter_code
_entity_poly.pdbx_strand_id
1 'polypeptide(L)'
;LVHHGRKRVAHYCRKWVVHLRVLFDKGFSGVLNTAYIERLNATFRQRLAWLSRRSRMIIHQVETLEAGMYIVGCFYNFCDPHKSLRIKIALGSFAHRWIQRTPALAAGLTDHIWSYQELLTYRLPPPRWQPPKKRGRPSKAVQALIDRWC
;
A
#
# COMPACT_ATOMS: atom_id res chain seq x y z
N LEU A 1 2.50 17.41 34.36
CA LEU A 1 1.98 18.11 33.16
C LEU A 1 2.92 17.87 31.97
N VAL A 2 2.81 16.73 31.29
CA VAL A 2 3.47 16.51 29.99
C VAL A 2 2.53 15.67 29.13
N HIS A 3 1.90 16.31 28.15
CA HIS A 3 0.95 15.69 27.23
C HIS A 3 1.68 14.69 26.32
N HIS A 4 1.41 13.40 26.51
CA HIS A 4 1.71 12.39 25.48
C HIS A 4 0.79 12.59 24.28
N GLY A 5 1.32 13.29 23.27
CA GLY A 5 0.70 13.48 21.96
C GLY A 5 0.50 12.13 21.27
N ARG A 6 -0.70 11.57 21.48
CA ARG A 6 -1.23 10.39 20.78
C ARG A 6 -1.22 10.68 19.28
N LYS A 7 -0.21 10.17 18.56
CA LYS A 7 -0.12 10.25 17.10
C LYS A 7 -1.35 9.55 16.53
N ARG A 8 -2.34 10.33 16.10
CA ARG A 8 -3.57 9.83 15.47
C ARG A 8 -3.22 9.24 14.11
N VAL A 9 -3.10 7.92 14.09
CA VAL A 9 -3.00 7.14 12.87
C VAL A 9 -4.35 7.30 12.15
N ALA A 10 -4.31 7.93 10.96
CA ALA A 10 -5.48 8.13 10.12
C ALA A 10 -6.21 6.79 9.90
N HIS A 11 -7.54 6.84 9.89
CA HIS A 11 -8.40 5.68 9.83
C HIS A 11 -8.43 5.15 8.38
N TYR A 12 -7.32 4.58 7.95
CA TYR A 12 -7.15 4.01 6.63
C TYR A 12 -8.27 3.01 6.31
N CYS A 13 -8.88 3.16 5.12
CA CYS A 13 -9.77 2.17 4.50
C CYS A 13 -9.33 0.71 4.80
N ARG A 14 -10.09 0.03 5.66
CA ARG A 14 -9.67 -1.20 6.38
C ARG A 14 -9.35 -2.39 5.48
N LYS A 15 -9.74 -2.39 4.20
CA LYS A 15 -9.48 -3.51 3.29
C LYS A 15 -8.08 -3.49 2.68
N TRP A 16 -7.59 -2.32 2.31
CA TRP A 16 -6.28 -2.19 1.68
C TRP A 16 -5.16 -1.97 2.69
N VAL A 17 -5.45 -1.30 3.82
CA VAL A 17 -4.47 -1.19 4.90
C VAL A 17 -4.33 -2.45 5.72
N VAL A 18 -5.31 -3.35 5.79
CA VAL A 18 -5.01 -4.68 6.34
C VAL A 18 -4.06 -5.44 5.41
N HIS A 19 -4.19 -5.31 4.09
CA HIS A 19 -3.23 -5.93 3.18
C HIS A 19 -1.84 -5.27 3.28
N LEU A 20 -1.73 -3.94 3.19
CA LEU A 20 -0.46 -3.25 3.34
C LEU A 20 0.15 -3.39 4.75
N ARG A 21 -0.66 -3.40 5.83
CA ARG A 21 -0.19 -3.59 7.21
C ARG A 21 0.23 -5.04 7.47
N VAL A 22 -0.50 -6.04 6.98
CA VAL A 22 -0.07 -7.45 7.04
C VAL A 22 1.19 -7.67 6.19
N LEU A 23 1.39 -6.90 5.12
CA LEU A 23 2.62 -6.91 4.33
C LEU A 23 3.79 -6.19 5.04
N PHE A 24 3.53 -5.18 5.88
CA PHE A 24 4.52 -4.55 6.77
C PHE A 24 4.85 -5.42 7.99
N ASP A 25 3.92 -6.26 8.46
CA ASP A 25 4.08 -7.13 9.64
C ASP A 25 4.81 -8.45 9.30
N LYS A 26 4.80 -8.88 8.04
CA LYS A 26 5.56 -10.03 7.56
C LYS A 26 7.00 -9.66 7.20
N GLY A 27 7.82 -9.44 8.23
CA GLY A 27 9.27 -9.61 8.13
C GLY A 27 10.10 -8.36 7.81
N PHE A 28 9.84 -7.24 8.46
CA PHE A 28 10.85 -6.17 8.54
C PHE A 28 11.86 -6.50 9.65
N SER A 29 12.82 -7.39 9.38
CA SER A 29 13.98 -7.63 10.25
C SER A 29 15.10 -6.60 10.01
N GLY A 30 14.84 -5.55 9.22
CA GLY A 30 15.79 -4.50 8.87
C GLY A 30 15.52 -3.19 9.60
N VAL A 31 16.57 -2.41 9.82
CA VAL A 31 16.50 -1.03 10.31
C VAL A 31 15.43 -0.26 9.52
N LEU A 32 14.48 0.36 10.22
CA LEU A 32 13.42 1.18 9.61
C LEU A 32 14.06 2.31 8.81
N ASN A 33 14.14 2.13 7.50
CA ASN A 33 14.69 3.16 6.61
C ASN A 33 13.62 4.22 6.34
N THR A 34 13.71 5.35 7.03
CA THR A 34 12.78 6.48 6.87
C THR A 34 12.80 7.07 5.46
N ALA A 35 13.89 6.90 4.70
CA ALA A 35 14.02 7.41 3.35
C ALA A 35 12.96 6.83 2.40
N TYR A 36 12.43 5.63 2.67
CA TYR A 36 11.31 5.08 1.90
C TYR A 36 10.02 5.88 2.11
N ILE A 37 9.68 6.13 3.38
CA ILE A 37 8.48 6.88 3.77
C ILE A 37 8.58 8.33 3.29
N GLU A 38 9.75 8.95 3.45
CA GLU A 38 10.02 10.31 3.01
C GLU A 38 9.88 10.46 1.50
N ARG A 39 10.39 9.50 0.72
CA ARG A 39 10.26 9.51 -0.75
C ARG A 39 8.80 9.42 -1.19
N LEU A 40 8.03 8.50 -0.59
CA LEU A 40 6.61 8.36 -0.89
C LEU A 40 5.83 9.64 -0.50
N ASN A 41 6.14 10.23 0.65
CA ASN A 41 5.55 11.51 1.07
C ASN A 41 5.90 12.64 0.10
N ALA A 42 7.13 12.69 -0.42
CA ALA A 42 7.51 13.64 -1.45
C ALA A 42 6.69 13.44 -2.73
N THR A 43 6.48 12.20 -3.17
CA THR A 43 5.63 11.88 -4.31
C THR A 43 4.19 12.34 -4.09
N PHE A 44 3.62 12.12 -2.90
CA PHE A 44 2.28 12.61 -2.58
C PHE A 44 2.19 14.13 -2.68
N ARG A 45 3.16 14.85 -2.11
CA ARG A 45 3.21 16.32 -2.20
C ARG A 45 3.40 16.84 -3.62
N GLN A 46 4.08 16.08 -4.47
CA GLN A 46 4.31 16.43 -5.87
C GLN A 46 3.08 16.21 -6.75
N ARG A 47 2.31 15.14 -6.50
CA ARG A 47 1.20 14.72 -7.37
C ARG A 47 -0.17 15.15 -6.87
N LEU A 48 -0.34 15.34 -5.57
CA LEU A 48 -1.62 15.72 -4.97
C LEU A 48 -1.57 17.18 -4.52
N ALA A 49 -2.23 18.04 -5.28
CA ALA A 49 -2.19 19.49 -5.07
C ALA A 49 -2.59 19.88 -3.63
N TRP A 50 -3.57 19.23 -3.03
CA TRP A 50 -4.03 19.47 -1.66
C TRP A 50 -3.05 19.01 -0.56
N LEU A 51 -2.02 18.22 -0.90
CA LEU A 51 -0.95 17.84 0.01
C LEU A 51 0.31 18.71 -0.15
N SER A 52 0.37 19.55 -1.18
CA SER A 52 1.47 20.50 -1.35
C SER A 52 1.49 21.52 -0.20
N ARG A 53 2.70 21.92 0.22
CA ARG A 53 2.91 22.83 1.37
C ARG A 53 2.18 24.17 1.21
N ARG A 54 2.09 24.69 -0.01
CA ARG A 54 1.42 25.96 -0.34
C ARG A 54 0.38 25.72 -1.41
N SER A 55 -0.74 25.13 -1.00
CA SER A 55 -1.87 24.87 -1.89
C SER A 55 -3.04 25.78 -1.57
N ARG A 56 -3.76 26.21 -2.61
CA ARG A 56 -5.08 26.84 -2.49
C ARG A 56 -6.21 25.81 -2.61
N MET A 57 -5.88 24.54 -2.88
CA MET A 57 -6.84 23.45 -3.03
C MET A 57 -7.07 22.81 -1.66
N ILE A 58 -8.27 22.97 -1.12
CA ILE A 58 -8.68 22.36 0.16
C ILE A 58 -9.48 21.10 -0.13
N ILE A 59 -9.23 20.06 0.65
CA ILE A 59 -10.02 18.83 0.65
C ILE A 59 -10.84 18.78 1.95
N HIS A 60 -12.16 18.60 1.81
CA HIS A 60 -13.08 18.62 2.94
C HIS A 60 -13.46 17.22 3.44
N GLN A 61 -13.23 16.20 2.61
CA GLN A 61 -13.57 14.81 2.89
C GLN A 61 -12.30 13.98 3.03
N VAL A 62 -12.20 13.25 4.13
CA VAL A 62 -11.04 12.38 4.41
C VAL A 62 -11.04 11.22 3.42
N GLU A 63 -12.20 10.76 3.00
CA GLU A 63 -12.40 9.66 2.06
C GLU A 63 -11.77 9.97 0.70
N THR A 64 -11.96 11.20 0.20
CA THR A 64 -11.38 11.66 -1.07
C THR A 64 -9.86 11.79 -0.97
N LEU A 65 -9.36 12.28 0.17
CA LEU A 65 -7.93 12.34 0.45
C LEU A 65 -7.31 10.95 0.43
N GLU A 66 -7.91 10.01 1.17
CA GLU A 66 -7.45 8.64 1.24
C GLU A 66 -7.46 7.98 -0.14
N ALA A 67 -8.56 8.10 -0.89
CA ALA A 67 -8.68 7.53 -2.23
C ALA A 67 -7.58 8.05 -3.17
N GLY A 68 -7.33 9.36 -3.17
CA GLY A 68 -6.26 9.96 -3.98
C GLY A 68 -4.87 9.47 -3.58
N MET A 69 -4.60 9.37 -2.28
CA MET A 69 -3.35 8.80 -1.78
C MET A 69 -3.18 7.32 -2.16
N TYR A 70 -4.25 6.53 -2.13
CA TYR A 70 -4.20 5.13 -2.57
C TYR A 70 -3.84 5.01 -4.04
N ILE A 71 -4.51 5.77 -4.93
CA ILE A 71 -4.24 5.70 -6.36
C ILE A 71 -2.78 6.07 -6.66
N VAL A 72 -2.30 7.19 -6.11
CA VAL A 72 -0.91 7.62 -6.30
C VAL A 72 0.07 6.62 -5.70
N GLY A 73 -0.24 6.09 -4.52
CA GLY A 73 0.58 5.08 -3.85
C GLY A 73 0.68 3.80 -4.65
N CYS A 74 -0.41 3.35 -5.28
CA CYS A 74 -0.39 2.15 -6.12
C CYS A 74 0.45 2.37 -7.38
N PHE A 75 0.27 3.49 -8.10
CA PHE A 75 1.12 3.78 -9.27
C PHE A 75 2.60 3.87 -8.92
N TYR A 76 2.93 4.53 -7.81
CA TYR A 76 4.31 4.62 -7.32
C TYR A 76 4.91 3.24 -7.00
N ASN A 77 4.13 2.35 -6.36
CA ASN A 77 4.65 1.05 -5.92
C ASN A 77 4.73 0.03 -7.05
N PHE A 78 3.80 0.06 -8.03
CA PHE A 78 3.64 -1.00 -9.02
C PHE A 78 4.05 -0.59 -10.44
N CYS A 79 3.88 0.68 -10.83
CA CYS A 79 4.07 1.14 -12.20
C CYS A 79 5.36 1.93 -12.40
N ASP A 80 5.73 2.79 -11.45
CA ASP A 80 6.86 3.71 -11.61
C ASP A 80 8.19 3.04 -11.22
N PRO A 81 9.15 2.80 -12.14
CA PRO A 81 10.46 2.28 -11.78
C PRO A 81 11.36 3.34 -11.14
N HIS A 82 12.13 2.93 -10.13
CA HIS A 82 12.98 3.81 -9.34
C HIS A 82 14.45 3.61 -9.65
N LYS A 83 15.15 4.72 -9.94
CA LYS A 83 16.59 4.70 -10.25
C LYS A 83 17.44 4.08 -9.13
N SER A 84 17.07 4.30 -7.87
CA SER A 84 17.78 3.80 -6.68
C SER A 84 17.51 2.33 -6.37
N LEU A 85 16.48 1.73 -6.98
CA LEU A 85 16.11 0.32 -6.79
C LEU A 85 16.62 -0.57 -7.91
N ARG A 86 17.30 0.00 -8.92
CA ARG A 86 17.81 -0.74 -10.06
C ARG A 86 18.91 -1.69 -9.64
N ILE A 87 18.91 -2.88 -10.23
CA ILE A 87 19.97 -3.87 -10.03
C ILE A 87 20.91 -3.82 -11.22
N LYS A 88 22.22 -3.83 -10.93
CA LYS A 88 23.27 -3.97 -11.94
C LYS A 88 23.51 -5.46 -12.19
N ILE A 89 23.41 -5.88 -13.45
CA ILE A 89 23.70 -7.26 -13.87
C ILE A 89 24.85 -7.22 -14.85
N ALA A 90 25.83 -8.10 -14.66
CA ALA A 90 26.95 -8.26 -15.57
C ALA A 90 26.52 -9.03 -16.82
N LEU A 91 26.96 -8.53 -17.98
CA LEU A 91 26.85 -9.18 -19.28
C LEU A 91 28.29 -9.47 -19.74
N GLY A 92 28.80 -10.63 -19.34
CA GLY A 92 30.20 -11.00 -19.54
C GLY A 92 31.17 -10.16 -18.72
N SER A 93 32.46 -10.19 -19.09
CA SER A 93 33.53 -9.60 -18.29
C SER A 93 33.59 -8.07 -18.32
N PHE A 94 33.00 -7.42 -19.34
CA PHE A 94 33.21 -5.99 -19.61
C PHE A 94 31.92 -5.16 -19.73
N ALA A 95 30.73 -5.76 -19.78
CA ALA A 95 29.47 -5.02 -19.92
C ALA A 95 28.55 -5.24 -18.73
N HIS A 96 27.70 -4.25 -18.46
CA HIS A 96 26.65 -4.37 -17.45
C HIS A 96 25.37 -3.71 -17.93
N ARG A 97 24.23 -4.23 -17.46
CA ARG A 97 22.89 -3.68 -17.71
C ARG A 97 22.21 -3.38 -16.39
N TRP A 98 21.47 -2.29 -16.37
CA TRP A 98 20.60 -1.94 -15.25
C TRP A 98 19.20 -2.48 -15.50
N ILE A 99 18.71 -3.31 -14.59
CA ILE A 99 17.31 -3.73 -14.57
C ILE A 99 16.51 -2.75 -13.72
N GLN A 100 15.44 -2.23 -14.30
CA GLN A 100 14.49 -1.35 -13.65
C GLN A 100 13.68 -2.12 -12.61
N ARG A 101 13.46 -1.52 -11.44
CA ARG A 101 12.58 -2.09 -10.41
C ARG A 101 11.69 -1.03 -9.80
N THR A 102 10.47 -1.43 -9.50
CA THR A 102 9.51 -0.69 -8.68
C THR A 102 9.67 -1.11 -7.21
N PRO A 103 9.16 -0.34 -6.25
CA PRO A 103 9.14 -0.75 -4.84
C PRO A 103 8.47 -2.11 -4.61
N ALA A 104 7.33 -2.40 -5.26
CA ALA A 104 6.65 -3.68 -5.12
C ALA A 104 7.49 -4.84 -5.67
N LEU A 105 8.17 -4.63 -6.80
CA LEU A 105 9.09 -5.62 -7.37
C LEU A 105 10.31 -5.82 -6.46
N ALA A 106 10.85 -4.74 -5.88
CA ALA A 106 11.96 -4.78 -4.91
C ALA A 106 11.62 -5.58 -3.65
N ALA A 107 10.38 -5.44 -3.17
CA ALA A 107 9.84 -6.17 -2.03
C ALA A 107 9.37 -7.60 -2.36
N GLY A 108 9.43 -8.04 -3.63
CA GLY A 108 8.96 -9.37 -4.04
C GLY A 108 7.43 -9.55 -4.00
N LEU A 109 6.67 -8.45 -4.04
CA LEU A 109 5.20 -8.47 -4.04
C LEU A 109 4.60 -8.73 -5.43
N THR A 110 5.40 -8.51 -6.47
CA THR A 110 5.08 -8.73 -7.87
C THR A 110 6.33 -9.26 -8.56
N ASP A 111 6.15 -9.94 -9.67
CA ASP A 111 7.19 -10.49 -10.55
C ASP A 111 7.51 -9.57 -11.74
N HIS A 112 6.67 -8.58 -12.02
CA HIS A 112 6.84 -7.62 -13.11
C HIS A 112 6.46 -6.19 -12.72
N ILE A 113 6.77 -5.23 -13.61
CA ILE A 113 6.34 -3.84 -13.52
C ILE A 113 4.98 -3.72 -14.20
N TRP A 114 3.99 -3.22 -13.45
CA TRP A 114 2.60 -3.17 -13.91
C TRP A 114 2.38 -2.00 -14.85
N SER A 115 1.55 -2.20 -15.87
CA SER A 115 1.01 -1.06 -16.63
C SER A 115 -0.11 -0.37 -15.86
N TYR A 116 -0.39 0.90 -16.16
CA TYR A 116 -1.51 1.62 -15.54
C TYR A 116 -2.86 0.93 -15.80
N GLN A 117 -3.06 0.42 -17.03
CA GLN A 117 -4.28 -0.27 -17.41
C GLN A 117 -4.45 -1.59 -16.65
N GLU A 118 -3.37 -2.35 -16.52
CA GLU A 118 -3.36 -3.61 -15.77
C GLU A 118 -3.70 -3.37 -14.30
N LEU A 119 -3.08 -2.37 -13.69
CA LEU A 119 -3.35 -2.03 -12.29
C LEU A 119 -4.82 -1.61 -12.07
N LEU A 120 -5.41 -0.85 -12.99
CA LEU A 120 -6.79 -0.37 -12.90
C LEU A 120 -7.83 -1.44 -13.24
N THR A 121 -7.49 -2.41 -14.09
CA THR A 121 -8.39 -3.50 -14.49
C THR A 121 -8.22 -4.76 -13.65
N TYR A 122 -7.22 -4.79 -12.76
CA TYR A 122 -6.95 -5.92 -11.89
C TYR A 122 -8.15 -6.24 -11.00
N ARG A 123 -8.64 -7.49 -11.11
CA ARG A 123 -9.76 -7.97 -10.31
C ARG A 123 -9.25 -8.38 -8.94
N LEU A 124 -9.69 -7.65 -7.93
CA LEU A 124 -9.43 -8.05 -6.55
C LEU A 124 -10.27 -9.28 -6.21
N PRO A 125 -9.69 -10.28 -5.55
CA PRO A 125 -10.49 -11.35 -4.98
C PRO A 125 -11.51 -10.72 -4.01
N PRO A 126 -12.75 -11.22 -3.98
CA PRO A 126 -13.73 -10.75 -3.02
C PRO A 126 -13.16 -10.91 -1.61
N PRO A 127 -13.55 -10.04 -0.66
CA PRO A 127 -13.15 -10.23 0.71
C PRO A 127 -13.53 -11.64 1.18
N ARG A 128 -12.70 -12.20 2.06
CA ARG A 128 -13.10 -13.40 2.80
C ARG A 128 -14.48 -13.16 3.41
N TRP A 129 -15.35 -14.15 3.28
CA TRP A 129 -16.66 -14.09 3.90
C TRP A 129 -16.50 -13.85 5.39
N GLN A 130 -17.31 -12.94 5.93
CA GLN A 130 -17.35 -12.67 7.37
C GLN A 130 -18.79 -12.91 7.84
N PRO A 131 -18.97 -13.60 8.98
CA PRO A 131 -20.30 -13.84 9.49
C PRO A 131 -20.99 -12.51 9.80
N PRO A 132 -22.29 -12.38 9.51
CA PRO A 132 -23.04 -11.17 9.83
C PRO A 132 -22.98 -10.93 11.34
N LYS A 133 -22.70 -9.68 11.74
CA LYS A 133 -22.67 -9.28 13.15
C LYS A 133 -24.08 -9.44 13.74
N LYS A 134 -24.27 -10.49 14.54
CA LYS A 134 -25.54 -10.77 15.23
C LYS A 134 -25.35 -10.61 16.74
N ARG A 135 -26.35 -10.03 17.40
CA ARG A 135 -26.43 -10.02 18.87
C ARG A 135 -27.05 -11.35 19.33
N GLY A 136 -26.41 -12.03 20.29
CA GLY A 136 -26.85 -13.32 20.82
C GLY A 136 -26.19 -14.54 20.12
N ARG A 137 -26.61 -15.75 20.52
CA ARG A 137 -26.01 -17.01 20.04
C ARG A 137 -26.27 -17.23 18.53
N PRO A 138 -25.25 -17.57 17.73
CA PRO A 138 -25.44 -17.99 16.34
C PRO A 138 -26.33 -19.24 16.24
N SER A 139 -27.12 -19.36 15.16
CA SER A 139 -27.81 -20.63 14.90
C SER A 139 -26.80 -21.71 14.50
N LYS A 140 -27.14 -22.99 14.69
CA LYS A 140 -26.27 -24.11 14.29
C LYS A 140 -25.86 -24.04 12.80
N ALA A 141 -26.77 -23.58 11.93
CA ALA A 141 -26.49 -23.40 10.50
C ALA A 141 -25.43 -22.30 10.25
N VAL A 142 -25.49 -21.18 10.98
CA VAL A 142 -24.49 -20.11 10.88
C VAL A 142 -23.17 -20.55 11.49
N GLN A 143 -23.20 -21.32 12.60
CA GLN A 143 -21.99 -21.88 13.20
C GLN A 143 -21.25 -22.81 12.23
N ALA A 144 -21.96 -23.70 11.53
CA ALA A 144 -21.37 -24.57 10.51
C ALA A 144 -20.75 -23.78 9.33
N LEU A 145 -21.32 -22.62 8.97
CA LEU A 145 -20.73 -21.73 7.97
C LEU A 145 -19.48 -21.02 8.50
N ILE A 146 -19.47 -20.61 9.77
CA ILE A 146 -18.28 -20.05 10.42
C ILE A 146 -17.17 -21.08 10.42
N ASP A 147 -17.42 -22.29 10.90
CA ASP A 147 -16.42 -23.36 10.98
C ASP A 147 -15.87 -23.76 9.60
N ARG A 148 -16.65 -23.57 8.52
CA ARG A 148 -16.24 -23.88 7.14
C ARG A 148 -15.42 -22.76 6.48
N TRP A 149 -15.68 -21.50 6.80
CA TRP A 149 -15.20 -20.36 6.00
C TRP A 149 -14.38 -19.33 6.79
N CYS A 150 -14.31 -19.44 8.11
CA CYS A 150 -13.50 -18.59 9.00
C CYS A 150 -12.41 -19.42 9.67
#